data_AF-A0A2E4HTF5-F1
#
_entry.id   AF-A0A2E4HTF5-F1
#
_cell.length_a   1.000
_cell.length_b   1.000
_cell.length_c   1.000
_cell.angle_alpha   90.00
_cell.angle_beta   90.00
_cell.angle_gamma   90.00
#
_symmetry.space_group_name_H-M   'P 1'
#
loop_
_entity.id
_entity.type
_entity.pdbx_description
1 polymer ?
#
loop_
_entity_poly.entity_id
_entity_poly.type
_entity_poly.pdbx_seq_one_letter_code
_entity_poly.pdbx_strand_id
1 'polypeptide(L)'
;MINRNYIGVTLRRKSKTNLKGLLLLYEKNFNLLKEIIPKIKSDRNFSFLLPEGIDNSRVDINLFKESQYTSKIEIEQKSSYLKNITEVRFEVFVYHDVRMAEVRKFNGKQLFWARNKYPNKNMFHKDEKYQWNKFFLEWLKFSKKEGLSRKIYIFNALK
;
A
#
# COMPACT_ATOMS: atom_id res chain seq x y z
N MET A 1 -50.79 -26.09 23.62
CA MET A 1 -50.76 -26.66 22.26
C MET A 1 -50.65 -25.50 21.28
N ILE A 2 -49.67 -25.31 20.40
CA ILE A 2 -48.53 -26.08 19.89
C ILE A 2 -47.40 -25.07 19.57
N ASN A 3 -46.18 -25.53 19.81
CA ASN A 3 -44.89 -24.90 19.55
C ASN A 3 -44.52 -25.00 18.04
N ARG A 4 -43.79 -24.01 17.48
CA ARG A 4 -42.92 -24.11 16.27
C ARG A 4 -42.40 -22.69 15.91
N ASN A 5 -41.28 -22.25 16.49
CA ASN A 5 -39.89 -22.48 16.09
C ASN A 5 -39.44 -21.85 14.74
N TYR A 6 -38.27 -21.21 14.84
CA TYR A 6 -37.24 -20.93 13.82
C TYR A 6 -37.38 -19.58 13.08
N ILE A 7 -36.34 -18.76 12.88
CA ILE A 7 -34.89 -18.89 13.11
C ILE A 7 -34.42 -17.56 13.71
N GLY A 8 -33.94 -17.59 14.95
CA GLY A 8 -33.00 -16.58 15.41
C GLY A 8 -31.77 -16.68 14.53
N VAL A 9 -31.64 -15.79 13.54
CA VAL A 9 -30.38 -15.61 12.84
C VAL A 9 -29.45 -15.02 13.89
N THR A 10 -28.74 -15.89 14.61
CA THR A 10 -27.52 -15.47 15.29
C THR A 10 -26.62 -14.96 14.17
N LEU A 11 -26.64 -13.64 13.95
CA LEU A 11 -25.63 -12.94 13.18
C LEU A 11 -24.32 -13.35 13.82
N ARG A 12 -23.64 -14.33 13.21
CA ARG A 12 -22.37 -14.85 13.69
C ARG A 12 -21.49 -13.64 13.95
N ARG A 13 -21.22 -13.38 15.23
CA ARG A 13 -20.25 -12.38 15.67
C ARG A 13 -18.87 -12.91 15.26
N LYS A 14 -18.50 -12.84 13.98
CA LYS A 14 -17.10 -12.96 13.59
C LYS A 14 -16.40 -11.65 13.91
N SER A 15 -16.17 -11.45 15.21
CA SER A 15 -15.25 -10.43 15.68
C SER A 15 -13.92 -11.09 16.00
N LYS A 16 -13.12 -11.30 14.96
CA LYS A 16 -11.66 -11.27 15.08
C LYS A 16 -11.20 -10.43 13.91
N THR A 17 -10.68 -9.25 14.22
CA THR A 17 -9.81 -8.49 13.30
C THR A 17 -8.93 -9.49 12.57
N ASN A 18 -8.92 -9.50 11.23
CA ASN A 18 -8.06 -10.39 10.46
C ASN A 18 -6.59 -9.90 10.52
N LEU A 19 -6.09 -9.70 11.74
CA LEU A 19 -4.77 -9.18 12.02
C LEU A 19 -3.70 -10.13 11.48
N LYS A 20 -3.89 -11.45 11.64
CA LYS A 20 -3.01 -12.45 11.01
C LYS A 20 -2.94 -12.26 9.49
N GLY A 21 -4.09 -12.11 8.83
CA GLY A 21 -4.11 -11.86 7.39
C GLY A 21 -3.45 -10.55 6.99
N LEU A 22 -3.60 -9.50 7.81
CA LEU A 22 -2.96 -8.21 7.58
C LEU A 22 -1.44 -8.27 7.77
N LEU A 23 -0.94 -8.92 8.82
CA LEU A 23 0.49 -9.10 9.05
C LEU A 23 1.13 -9.94 7.94
N LEU A 24 0.48 -11.03 7.51
CA LEU A 24 0.93 -11.82 6.35
C LEU A 24 0.98 -10.98 5.07
N LEU A 25 0.03 -10.06 4.90
CA LEU A 25 0.01 -9.14 3.77
C LEU A 25 1.17 -8.14 3.83
N TYR A 26 1.52 -7.64 5.02
CA TYR A 26 2.68 -6.76 5.21
C TYR A 26 4.01 -7.46 4.90
N GLU A 27 4.15 -8.73 5.29
CA GLU A 27 5.32 -9.55 4.95
C GLU A 27 5.44 -9.78 3.43
N LYS A 28 4.32 -10.05 2.76
CA LYS A 28 4.29 -10.19 1.29
C LYS A 28 4.69 -8.90 0.59
N ASN A 29 4.18 -7.76 1.07
CA ASN A 29 4.55 -6.44 0.57
C ASN A 29 6.05 -6.21 0.73
N PHE A 30 6.63 -6.53 1.90
CA PHE A 30 8.06 -6.38 2.15
C PHE A 30 8.91 -7.18 1.16
N ASN A 31 8.58 -8.45 0.96
CA ASN A 31 9.36 -9.33 0.10
C ASN A 31 9.35 -8.85 -1.36
N LEU A 32 8.17 -8.53 -1.91
CA LEU A 32 8.06 -8.00 -3.28
C LEU A 32 8.72 -6.63 -3.44
N LEU A 33 8.57 -5.76 -2.45
CA LEU A 33 9.18 -4.44 -2.46
C LEU A 33 10.72 -4.52 -2.49
N LYS A 34 11.31 -5.45 -1.74
CA LYS A 34 12.76 -5.68 -1.73
C LYS A 34 13.29 -6.18 -3.07
N GLU A 35 12.48 -6.90 -3.84
CA GLU A 35 12.83 -7.35 -5.19
C GLU A 35 12.84 -6.19 -6.20
N ILE A 36 11.88 -5.26 -6.08
CA ILE A 36 11.81 -4.07 -6.95
C ILE A 36 12.87 -3.03 -6.53
N ILE A 37 13.15 -2.92 -5.23
CA ILE A 37 14.03 -1.90 -4.66
C ILE A 37 15.10 -2.59 -3.80
N PRO A 38 16.22 -3.06 -4.38
CA PRO A 38 17.18 -3.90 -3.66
C PRO A 38 17.94 -3.20 -2.51
N LYS A 39 17.85 -1.86 -2.36
CA LYS A 39 18.58 -1.06 -1.35
C LYS A 39 17.72 -0.01 -0.64
N ILE A 40 16.72 -0.45 0.13
CA ILE A 40 15.71 0.41 0.80
C ILE A 40 16.27 1.26 1.98
N LYS A 41 17.54 1.07 2.39
CA LYS A 41 18.10 1.64 3.62
C LYS A 41 18.81 3.00 3.48
N SER A 42 18.87 3.55 2.28
CA SER A 42 19.60 4.78 2.00
C SER A 42 18.71 5.74 1.23
N ASP A 43 18.76 7.02 1.56
CA ASP A 43 18.03 8.05 0.85
C ASP A 43 18.42 8.03 -0.62
N ARG A 44 17.42 7.79 -1.46
CA ARG A 44 17.55 7.71 -2.91
C ARG A 44 16.23 8.06 -3.54
N ASN A 45 16.33 8.73 -4.67
CA ASN A 45 15.20 9.00 -5.53
C ASN A 45 15.47 8.33 -6.86
N PHE A 46 14.47 7.64 -7.40
CA PHE A 46 14.55 7.06 -8.73
C PHE A 46 13.16 6.97 -9.34
N SER A 47 13.13 6.71 -10.64
CA SER A 47 11.89 6.59 -11.39
C SER A 47 11.95 5.49 -12.43
N PHE A 48 10.80 4.93 -12.75
CA PHE A 48 10.63 4.01 -13.87
C PHE A 48 9.28 4.27 -14.55
N LEU A 49 9.03 3.58 -15.65
CA LEU A 49 7.77 3.64 -16.37
C LEU A 49 6.95 2.37 -16.15
N LEU A 50 5.63 2.54 -16.13
CA LEU A 50 4.68 1.43 -16.20
C LEU A 50 3.77 1.58 -17.40
N PRO A 51 3.46 0.50 -18.13
CA PRO A 51 2.43 0.51 -19.15
C PRO A 51 1.11 1.03 -18.60
N GLU A 52 0.51 1.96 -19.32
CA GLU A 52 -0.84 2.46 -19.07
C GLU A 52 -1.51 2.51 -20.44
N GLY A 53 -2.40 1.57 -20.75
CA GLY A 53 -3.03 1.47 -22.07
C GLY A 53 -2.02 1.33 -23.21
N ILE A 54 -2.01 2.31 -24.12
CA ILE A 54 -1.10 2.40 -25.27
C ILE A 54 0.17 3.21 -24.91
N ASP A 55 0.13 3.96 -23.81
CA ASP A 55 1.19 4.84 -23.32
C ASP A 55 1.88 4.26 -22.08
N ASN A 56 2.67 5.10 -21.41
CA ASN A 56 3.32 4.76 -20.16
C ASN A 56 3.09 5.86 -19.11
N SER A 57 2.84 5.45 -17.88
CA SER A 57 2.82 6.30 -16.69
C SER A 57 4.21 6.35 -16.05
N ARG A 58 4.58 7.53 -15.53
CA ARG A 58 5.83 7.69 -14.77
C ARG A 58 5.58 7.39 -13.31
N VAL A 59 6.43 6.54 -12.73
CA VAL A 59 6.48 6.27 -11.30
C VAL A 59 7.72 6.94 -10.73
N ASP A 60 7.53 7.85 -9.79
CA ASP A 60 8.57 8.47 -8.97
C ASP A 60 8.59 7.81 -7.59
N ILE A 61 9.77 7.43 -7.11
CA ILE A 61 9.98 6.84 -5.78
C ILE A 61 11.02 7.64 -5.02
N ASN A 62 10.65 8.09 -3.82
CA ASN A 62 11.53 8.76 -2.87
C ASN A 62 11.69 7.90 -1.62
N LEU A 63 12.94 7.65 -1.22
CA LEU A 63 13.27 6.88 -0.03
C LEU A 63 13.84 7.79 1.04
N PHE A 64 13.35 7.61 2.26
CA PHE A 64 13.79 8.34 3.44
C PHE A 64 14.11 7.34 4.55
N LYS A 65 15.26 7.52 5.20
CA LYS A 65 15.57 6.83 6.44
C LYS A 65 14.88 7.54 7.61
N GLU A 66 13.93 6.85 8.24
CA GLU A 66 13.22 7.37 9.44
C GLU A 66 13.96 6.98 10.73
N SER A 67 14.56 5.79 10.77
CA SER A 67 15.32 5.31 11.93
C SER A 67 16.37 4.26 11.52
N GLN A 68 17.04 3.62 12.47
CA GLN A 68 17.94 2.49 12.20
C GLN A 68 17.20 1.28 11.59
N TYR A 69 15.94 1.08 11.96
CA TYR A 69 15.16 -0.12 11.59
C TYR A 69 13.91 0.20 10.76
N THR A 70 13.68 1.47 10.42
CA THR A 70 12.52 1.90 9.64
C THR A 70 12.93 2.82 8.48
N SER A 71 12.45 2.50 7.29
CA SER A 71 12.47 3.41 6.14
C SER A 71 11.05 3.85 5.79
N LYS A 72 10.90 5.07 5.30
CA LYS A 72 9.70 5.55 4.63
C LYS A 72 9.95 5.58 3.12
N ILE A 73 8.97 5.11 2.37
CA ILE A 73 8.97 5.20 0.91
C ILE A 73 7.73 5.99 0.50
N GLU A 74 7.95 7.01 -0.32
CA GLU A 74 6.89 7.73 -1.01
C GLU A 74 6.91 7.32 -2.48
N ILE A 75 5.75 6.89 -2.99
CA ILE A 75 5.58 6.43 -4.37
C ILE A 75 4.49 7.28 -4.99
N GLU A 76 4.77 7.88 -6.14
CA GLU A 76 3.81 8.64 -6.93
C GLU A 76 3.80 8.13 -8.37
N GLN A 77 2.65 7.66 -8.85
CA GLN A 77 2.44 7.31 -10.25
C GLN A 77 1.53 8.35 -10.90
N LYS A 78 2.06 9.03 -11.92
CA LYS A 78 1.37 10.05 -12.70
C LYS A 78 0.74 9.41 -13.94
N SER A 79 -0.59 9.45 -14.02
CA SER A 79 -1.32 8.95 -15.19
C SER A 79 -0.98 9.78 -16.44
N SER A 80 -0.75 9.11 -17.57
CA SER A 80 -0.56 9.76 -18.86
C SER A 80 -1.87 10.26 -19.49
N TYR A 81 -2.99 9.59 -19.18
CA TYR A 81 -4.31 9.89 -19.76
C TYR A 81 -5.15 10.84 -18.92
N LEU A 82 -5.06 10.71 -17.61
CA LEU A 82 -5.96 11.35 -16.67
C LEU A 82 -5.23 12.48 -15.94
N LYS A 83 -4.82 13.51 -16.68
CA LYS A 83 -4.12 14.69 -16.13
C LYS A 83 -4.87 15.35 -14.94
N ASN A 84 -6.19 15.16 -14.85
CA ASN A 84 -7.05 15.75 -13.83
C ASN A 84 -7.67 14.71 -12.87
N ILE A 85 -7.40 13.42 -13.03
CA ILE A 85 -8.02 12.35 -12.22
C ILE A 85 -6.90 11.48 -11.60
N THR A 86 -6.73 11.68 -10.30
CA THR A 86 -6.06 10.79 -9.32
C THR A 86 -4.72 10.20 -9.72
N GLU A 87 -3.66 10.84 -9.24
CA GLU A 87 -2.35 10.20 -9.09
C GLU A 87 -2.44 9.11 -8.02
N VAL A 88 -1.82 7.95 -8.29
CA VAL A 88 -1.69 6.90 -7.27
C VAL A 88 -0.50 7.28 -6.38
N ARG A 89 -0.80 7.59 -5.11
CA ARG A 89 0.20 8.00 -4.12
C ARG A 89 0.19 7.06 -2.92
N PHE A 90 1.33 6.44 -2.63
CA PHE A 90 1.54 5.64 -1.43
C PHE A 90 2.57 6.29 -0.50
N GLU A 91 2.29 6.28 0.80
CA GLU A 91 3.30 6.42 1.84
C GLU A 91 3.42 5.08 2.56
N VAL A 92 4.58 4.43 2.40
CA VAL A 92 4.84 3.07 2.87
C VAL A 92 5.93 3.10 3.92
N PHE A 93 5.66 2.49 5.08
CA PHE A 93 6.66 2.30 6.12
C PHE A 93 7.19 0.88 6.02
N VAL A 94 8.51 0.75 5.97
CA VAL A 94 9.24 -0.50 5.84
C VAL A 94 9.99 -0.75 7.14
N TYR A 95 9.56 -1.77 7.87
CA TYR A 95 10.16 -2.23 9.13
C TYR A 95 11.14 -3.37 8.81
N HIS A 96 12.44 -3.12 8.98
CA HIS A 96 13.50 -4.02 8.54
C HIS A 96 13.76 -5.18 9.49
N ASP A 97 13.50 -4.97 10.78
CA ASP A 97 13.65 -5.94 11.86
C ASP A 97 12.58 -7.04 11.80
N VAL A 98 11.31 -6.66 11.62
CA VAL A 98 10.19 -7.58 11.50
C VAL A 98 9.82 -7.93 10.05
N ARG A 99 10.57 -7.38 9.07
CA ARG A 99 10.43 -7.65 7.63
C ARG A 99 9.01 -7.40 7.11
N MET A 100 8.46 -6.23 7.43
CA MET A 100 7.10 -5.83 7.06
C MET A 100 7.08 -4.51 6.31
N ALA A 101 6.16 -4.38 5.35
CA ALA A 101 5.87 -3.14 4.66
C ALA A 101 4.39 -2.80 4.74
N GLU A 102 4.07 -1.63 5.31
CA GLU A 102 2.71 -1.16 5.56
C GLU A 102 2.45 0.15 4.82
N VAL A 103 1.34 0.20 4.07
CA VAL A 103 0.78 1.46 3.55
C VAL A 103 0.15 2.25 4.69
N ARG A 104 0.72 3.41 5.03
CA ARG A 104 0.18 4.33 6.06
C ARG A 104 -0.72 5.41 5.46
N LYS A 105 -0.40 5.87 4.25
CA LYS A 105 -1.24 6.82 3.49
C LYS A 105 -1.46 6.35 2.06
N PHE A 106 -2.66 6.62 1.56
CA PHE A 106 -3.06 6.34 0.19
C PHE A 106 -3.88 7.52 -0.37
N ASN A 107 -3.44 8.10 -1.48
CA ASN A 107 -4.10 9.24 -2.17
C ASN A 107 -4.51 10.38 -1.20
N GLY A 108 -3.58 10.78 -0.33
CA GLY A 108 -3.77 11.87 0.64
C GLY A 108 -4.59 11.48 1.89
N LYS A 109 -5.15 10.28 1.96
CA LYS A 109 -5.85 9.77 3.15
C LYS A 109 -4.89 8.96 4.02
N GLN A 110 -5.00 9.10 5.34
CA GLN A 110 -4.19 8.36 6.31
C GLN A 110 -5.04 7.43 7.17
N LEU A 111 -4.53 6.22 7.42
CA LEU A 111 -5.17 5.25 8.30
C LEU A 111 -4.22 4.72 9.36
N PHE A 112 -4.67 4.83 10.61
CA PHE A 112 -3.93 4.39 11.79
C PHE A 112 -4.40 3.02 12.30
N TRP A 113 -5.70 2.71 12.16
CA TRP A 113 -6.29 1.51 12.76
C TRP A 113 -6.46 0.38 11.76
N ALA A 114 -6.10 -0.84 12.16
CA ALA A 114 -6.32 -2.05 11.37
C ALA A 114 -7.81 -2.29 11.07
N ARG A 115 -8.69 -1.84 11.98
CA ARG A 115 -10.14 -1.82 11.78
C ARG A 115 -10.71 -0.49 12.23
N ASN A 116 -11.34 0.24 11.32
CA ASN A 116 -11.99 1.50 11.68
C ASN A 116 -13.33 1.23 12.38
N LYS A 117 -13.65 2.04 13.41
CA LYS A 117 -15.02 2.09 13.96
C LYS A 117 -15.96 2.54 12.85
N TYR A 118 -17.17 1.99 12.80
CA TYR A 118 -18.19 2.42 11.86
C TYR A 118 -19.50 2.68 12.61
N PRO A 119 -20.19 3.80 12.35
CA PRO A 119 -19.77 4.89 11.44
C PRO A 119 -18.54 5.65 11.96
N ASN A 120 -17.70 6.17 11.05
CA ASN A 120 -16.64 7.13 11.40
C ASN A 120 -16.80 8.40 10.56
N LYS A 121 -16.33 9.55 11.09
CA LYS A 121 -16.45 10.87 10.45
C LYS A 121 -15.82 10.94 9.05
N ASN A 122 -14.88 10.04 8.76
CA ASN A 122 -14.18 9.97 7.48
C ASN A 122 -14.79 8.92 6.52
N MET A 123 -15.93 8.31 6.89
CA MET A 123 -16.66 7.27 6.15
C MET A 123 -15.81 6.08 5.68
N PHE A 124 -14.70 5.77 6.37
CA PHE A 124 -13.88 4.60 6.01
C PHE A 124 -14.62 3.29 6.27
N HIS A 125 -14.49 2.34 5.35
CA HIS A 125 -14.92 0.97 5.61
C HIS A 125 -14.10 0.33 6.73
N LYS A 126 -14.68 -0.70 7.37
CA LYS A 126 -14.05 -1.41 8.50
C LYS A 126 -12.69 -1.99 8.15
N ASP A 127 -12.47 -2.44 6.91
CA ASP A 127 -11.28 -3.17 6.48
C ASP A 127 -10.38 -2.36 5.52
N GLU A 128 -10.52 -1.04 5.50
CA GLU A 128 -9.85 -0.15 4.56
C GLU A 128 -8.31 -0.32 4.57
N LYS A 129 -7.72 -0.51 5.76
CA LYS A 129 -6.28 -0.77 5.92
C LYS A 129 -5.81 -2.02 5.16
N TYR A 130 -6.62 -3.08 5.20
CA TYR A 130 -6.35 -4.31 4.47
C TYR A 130 -6.48 -4.07 2.96
N GLN A 131 -7.50 -3.34 2.52
CA GLN A 131 -7.69 -3.02 1.10
C GLN A 131 -6.51 -2.22 0.53
N TRP A 132 -6.02 -1.21 1.23
CA TRP A 132 -4.87 -0.42 0.78
C TRP A 132 -3.61 -1.26 0.64
N ASN A 133 -3.32 -2.11 1.63
CA ASN A 133 -2.15 -2.98 1.57
C ASN A 133 -2.30 -4.09 0.53
N LYS A 134 -3.54 -4.51 0.23
CA LYS A 134 -3.81 -5.50 -0.84
C LYS A 134 -3.64 -4.84 -2.21
N PHE A 135 -4.14 -3.63 -2.38
CA PHE A 135 -3.93 -2.85 -3.59
C PHE A 135 -2.44 -2.61 -3.84
N PHE A 136 -1.68 -2.25 -2.80
CA PHE A 136 -0.23 -2.09 -2.90
C PHE A 136 0.48 -3.41 -3.29
N LEU A 137 0.06 -4.56 -2.76
CA LEU A 137 0.60 -5.86 -3.18
C LEU A 137 0.42 -6.10 -4.68
N GLU A 138 -0.79 -5.87 -5.19
CA GLU A 138 -1.08 -6.06 -6.62
C GLU A 138 -0.32 -5.03 -7.48
N TRP A 139 -0.21 -3.79 -7.01
CA TRP A 139 0.62 -2.76 -7.64
C TRP A 139 2.08 -3.20 -7.72
N LEU A 140 2.66 -3.75 -6.64
CA LEU A 140 4.03 -4.27 -6.65
C LEU A 140 4.19 -5.44 -7.64
N LYS A 141 3.24 -6.39 -7.67
CA LYS A 141 3.30 -7.49 -8.64
C LYS A 141 3.29 -6.98 -10.08
N PHE A 142 2.40 -6.04 -10.38
CA PHE A 142 2.33 -5.39 -11.68
C PHE A 142 3.64 -4.68 -12.01
N SER A 143 4.16 -3.88 -11.07
CA SER A 143 5.42 -3.16 -11.25
C SER A 143 6.63 -4.08 -11.46
N LYS A 144 6.68 -5.21 -10.77
CA LYS A 144 7.74 -6.21 -10.98
C LYS A 144 7.65 -6.86 -12.37
N LYS A 145 6.43 -7.11 -12.85
CA LYS A 145 6.18 -7.81 -14.11
C LYS A 145 6.39 -6.92 -15.34
N GLU A 146 5.87 -5.69 -15.27
CA GLU A 146 5.74 -4.78 -16.41
C GLU A 146 6.67 -3.56 -16.31
N GLY A 147 7.44 -3.42 -15.23
CA GLY A 147 8.30 -2.27 -14.98
C GLY A 147 9.32 -2.05 -16.09
N LEU A 148 9.24 -0.91 -16.76
CA LEU A 148 10.15 -0.51 -17.82
C LEU A 148 11.20 0.46 -17.24
N SER A 149 12.45 0.01 -17.17
CA SER A 149 13.56 0.85 -16.71
C SER A 149 13.92 1.89 -17.78
N ARG A 150 13.45 3.12 -17.62
CA ARG A 150 13.80 4.26 -18.48
C ARG A 150 14.87 5.12 -17.79
N LYS A 151 16.11 4.62 -17.69
CA LYS A 151 17.26 5.25 -17.00
C LYS A 151 16.96 5.67 -15.54
N ILE A 152 17.70 5.11 -14.59
CA ILE A 152 17.65 5.53 -13.18
C ILE A 152 18.22 6.95 -13.08
N TYR A 153 17.36 7.97 -12.98
CA TYR A 153 17.80 9.33 -12.67
C TYR A 153 17.90 9.45 -11.15
N ILE A 154 19.13 9.65 -10.66
CA ILE A 154 19.37 10.04 -9.27
C ILE A 154 18.98 11.50 -9.17
N PHE A 155 17.87 11.82 -8.50
CA PHE A 155 17.60 13.19 -8.09
C PHE A 155 18.50 13.49 -6.88
N ASN A 156 19.63 14.15 -7.13
CA ASN A 156 20.32 14.85 -6.07
C ASN A 156 19.44 16.04 -5.69
N ALA A 157 18.72 15.94 -4.58
CA ALA A 157 18.09 17.10 -3.98
C ALA A 157 19.21 18.09 -3.64
N LEU A 158 19.16 19.28 -4.25
CA LEU A 158 19.96 20.42 -3.81
C LEU A 158 19.61 20.67 -2.35
N LYS A 159 20.63 20.63 -1.48
CA LYS A 159 20.53 21.06 -0.08
C LYS A 159 20.16 22.54 0.00
#